data_AF-A0A7C6FC12-F1
#
_entry.id   AF-A0A7C6FC12-F1
#
_cell.length_a   1.000
_cell.length_b   1.000
_cell.length_c   1.000
_cell.angle_alpha   90.00
_cell.angle_beta   90.00
_cell.angle_gamma   90.00
#
_symmetry.space_group_name_H-M   'P 1'
#
loop_
_entity.id
_entity.type
_entity.pdbx_description
1 polymer ?
#
loop_
_entity_poly.entity_id
_entity_poly.type
_entity_poly.pdbx_seq_one_letter_code
_entity_poly.pdbx_strand_id
1 'polypeptide(L)'
;MDEQTITLVQETFAKVEPIAGAAAELFYADLFATAPHVKPFFKGDMDAQGMKLMTTLGVVVKGLRALEQVLPVAAELARRHVDS
;
A
#
# COMPACT_ATOMS: atom_id res chain seq x y z
N MET A 1 4.80 16.78 6.20
CA MET A 1 5.57 16.49 4.98
C MET A 1 5.65 17.78 4.19
N ASP A 2 6.80 18.14 3.62
CA ASP A 2 6.88 19.34 2.77
C ASP A 2 6.33 19.08 1.35
N GLU A 3 6.07 20.17 0.62
CA GLU A 3 5.44 20.13 -0.70
C GLU A 3 6.31 19.42 -1.75
N GLN A 4 7.63 19.54 -1.62
CA GLN A 4 8.59 18.88 -2.50
C GLN A 4 8.51 17.37 -2.35
N THR A 5 8.46 16.89 -1.11
CA THR A 5 8.33 15.46 -0.81
C THR A 5 6.98 14.92 -1.29
N ILE A 6 5.88 15.66 -1.10
CA ILE A 6 4.56 15.26 -1.59
C ILE A 6 4.59 15.08 -3.11
N THR A 7 5.15 16.05 -3.82
CA THR A 7 5.28 16.02 -5.29
C THR A 7 6.11 14.82 -5.74
N LEU A 8 7.27 14.61 -5.13
CA LEU A 8 8.15 13.51 -5.49
C LEU A 8 7.49 12.14 -5.29
N VAL A 9 6.80 11.94 -4.17
CA VAL A 9 6.09 10.69 -3.88
C VAL A 9 4.99 10.45 -4.92
N GLN A 10 4.21 11.47 -5.25
CA GLN A 10 3.14 11.33 -6.24
C GLN A 10 3.66 11.05 -7.66
N GLU A 11 4.66 11.79 -8.11
CA GLU A 11 5.24 11.62 -9.45
C GLU A 11 5.94 10.28 -9.61
N THR A 12 6.65 9.81 -8.57
CA THR A 12 7.34 8.52 -8.63
C THR A 12 6.37 7.35 -8.51
N PHE A 13 5.34 7.46 -7.66
CA PHE A 13 4.32 6.42 -7.54
C PHE A 13 3.46 6.30 -8.80
N ALA A 14 3.21 7.39 -9.53
CA ALA A 14 2.52 7.34 -10.82
C ALA A 14 3.23 6.44 -11.86
N LYS A 15 4.55 6.24 -11.73
CA LYS A 15 5.31 5.30 -12.56
C LYS A 15 5.11 3.84 -12.17
N VAL A 16 4.64 3.58 -10.94
CA VAL A 16 4.37 2.24 -10.41
C VAL A 16 2.95 1.78 -10.76
N GLU A 17 1.98 2.69 -10.90
CA GLU A 17 0.58 2.34 -11.23
C GLU A 17 0.44 1.38 -12.45
N PRO A 18 1.15 1.58 -13.58
CA PRO A 18 1.05 0.68 -14.74
C PRO A 18 1.61 -0.72 -14.50
N ILE A 19 2.46 -0.89 -13.48
CA ILE A 19 3.14 -2.13 -13.13
C ILE A 19 2.73 -2.64 -11.74
N ALA A 20 1.54 -2.26 -11.26
CA ALA A 20 1.07 -2.54 -9.91
C ALA A 20 1.17 -4.02 -9.51
N GLY A 21 0.81 -4.95 -10.41
CA GLY A 21 0.94 -6.39 -10.16
C GLY A 21 2.38 -6.81 -9.87
N ALA A 22 3.30 -6.51 -10.78
CA ALA A 22 4.72 -6.82 -10.62
C ALA A 22 5.34 -6.12 -9.40
N ALA A 23 4.95 -4.88 -9.11
CA ALA A 23 5.39 -4.16 -7.92
C ALA A 23 4.90 -4.84 -6.62
N ALA A 24 3.68 -5.38 -6.62
CA ALA A 24 3.13 -6.07 -5.46
C ALA A 24 3.81 -7.43 -5.23
N GLU A 25 4.12 -8.16 -6.30
CA GLU A 25 4.91 -9.39 -6.23
C GLU A 25 6.29 -9.13 -5.61
N LEU A 26 7.00 -8.09 -6.08
CA LEU A 26 8.30 -7.68 -5.53
C LEU A 26 8.18 -7.31 -4.05
N PHE A 27 7.16 -6.54 -3.67
CA PHE A 27 6.91 -6.16 -2.29
C PHE A 27 6.71 -7.38 -1.38
N TYR A 28 5.84 -8.32 -1.77
CA TYR A 28 5.56 -9.50 -0.94
C TYR A 28 6.71 -10.49 -0.92
N ALA A 29 7.47 -10.61 -2.01
CA ALA A 29 8.68 -11.42 -2.05
C ALA A 29 9.72 -10.90 -1.03
N ASP A 30 9.98 -9.59 -1.03
CA ASP A 30 10.92 -8.95 -0.09
C ASP A 30 10.41 -9.01 1.36
N LEU A 31 9.12 -8.77 1.58
CA LEU A 31 8.49 -8.86 2.90
C LEU A 31 8.64 -10.25 3.50
N PHE A 32 8.36 -11.30 2.73
CA PHE A 32 8.43 -12.68 3.22
C PHE A 32 9.86 -13.21 3.32
N ALA A 33 10.80 -12.65 2.56
CA ALA A 33 12.23 -12.91 2.73
C ALA A 33 12.75 -12.29 4.03
N THR A 34 12.38 -11.03 4.32
CA THR A 34 12.86 -10.29 5.48
C THR A 34 12.13 -10.65 6.77
N ALA A 35 10.84 -10.96 6.69
CA ALA A 35 9.98 -11.28 7.83
C ALA A 35 9.13 -12.54 7.55
N PRO A 36 9.74 -13.74 7.46
CA PRO A 36 9.03 -14.96 7.07
C PRO A 36 7.88 -15.33 8.02
N HIS A 37 7.95 -14.93 9.29
CA HIS A 37 6.92 -15.17 10.29
C HIS A 37 5.59 -14.44 10.01
N VAL A 38 5.57 -13.44 9.11
CA VAL A 38 4.32 -12.73 8.75
C VAL A 38 3.55 -13.42 7.64
N LYS A 39 4.20 -14.28 6.84
CA LYS A 39 3.58 -14.98 5.70
C LYS A 39 2.30 -15.75 6.08
N PRO A 40 2.21 -16.44 7.23
CA PRO A 40 0.99 -17.14 7.64
C PRO A 40 -0.24 -16.24 7.88
N PHE A 41 -0.06 -14.93 8.07
CA PHE A 41 -1.17 -13.97 8.20
C PHE A 41 -1.82 -13.64 6.85
N PHE A 42 -1.12 -13.84 5.74
CA PHE A 42 -1.63 -13.60 4.40
C PHE A 42 -2.24 -14.89 3.85
N LYS A 43 -3.53 -15.09 4.12
CA LYS A 43 -4.31 -16.25 3.66
C LYS A 43 -5.12 -15.87 2.41
N GLY A 44 -5.11 -16.72 1.39
CA GLY A 44 -5.92 -16.56 0.19
C GLY A 44 -5.11 -16.22 -1.06
N ASP A 45 -5.78 -15.58 -2.01
CA ASP A 45 -5.20 -15.20 -3.30
C ASP A 45 -4.26 -13.99 -3.14
N MET A 46 -2.96 -14.23 -3.36
CA MET A 46 -1.93 -13.22 -3.23
C MET A 46 -1.96 -12.17 -4.35
N ASP A 47 -2.47 -12.50 -5.53
CA ASP A 47 -2.59 -11.55 -6.64
C ASP A 47 -3.68 -10.52 -6.30
N ALA A 48 -4.83 -11.02 -5.82
CA ALA A 48 -5.90 -10.17 -5.32
C ALA A 48 -5.45 -9.32 -4.12
N GLN A 49 -4.64 -9.88 -3.22
CA GLN A 49 -4.07 -9.15 -2.09
C GLN A 49 -3.09 -8.06 -2.54
N GLY A 50 -2.24 -8.34 -3.53
CA GLY A 50 -1.33 -7.38 -4.14
C GLY A 50 -2.05 -6.19 -4.78
N MET A 51 -3.12 -6.46 -5.51
CA MET A 51 -3.94 -5.40 -6.11
C MET A 51 -4.63 -4.52 -5.05
N LYS A 52 -5.10 -5.10 -3.95
CA LYS A 52 -5.66 -4.34 -2.82
C LYS A 52 -4.62 -3.43 -2.17
N LEU A 53 -3.40 -3.93 -1.98
CA LEU A 53 -2.29 -3.15 -1.44
C LEU A 53 -2.01 -1.94 -2.34
N MET A 54 -1.78 -2.16 -3.64
CA MET A 54 -1.42 -1.09 -4.58
C MET A 54 -2.53 -0.04 -4.72
N THR A 55 -3.79 -0.48 -4.76
CA THR A 55 -4.95 0.43 -4.79
C THR A 55 -4.99 1.31 -3.55
N THR A 56 -4.78 0.72 -2.37
CA THR A 56 -4.79 1.43 -1.08
C THR A 56 -3.67 2.45 -1.02
N LEU A 57 -2.45 2.07 -1.40
CA LEU A 57 -1.31 2.99 -1.49
C LEU A 57 -1.60 4.15 -2.46
N GLY A 58 -2.21 3.87 -3.61
CA GLY A 58 -2.61 4.89 -4.57
C GLY A 58 -3.59 5.93 -3.99
N VAL A 59 -4.57 5.49 -3.20
CA VAL A 59 -5.49 6.41 -2.50
C VAL A 59 -4.74 7.31 -1.52
N VAL A 60 -3.84 6.75 -0.71
CA VAL A 60 -3.05 7.52 0.26
C VAL A 60 -2.14 8.52 -0.46
N VAL A 61 -1.41 8.08 -1.48
CA VAL A 61 -0.48 8.92 -2.25
C VAL A 61 -1.22 10.08 -2.93
N LYS A 62 -2.38 9.83 -3.53
CA LYS A 62 -3.21 10.89 -4.15
C LYS A 62 -3.73 11.89 -3.10
N GLY A 63 -4.00 11.43 -1.88
CA GLY A 63 -4.54 12.23 -0.78
C GLY A 63 -3.50 12.94 0.10
N LEU A 64 -2.20 12.90 -0.19
CA LEU A 64 -1.15 13.46 0.69
C LEU A 64 -1.29 14.98 0.97
N ARG A 65 -1.97 15.75 0.11
CA ARG A 65 -2.26 17.18 0.34
C ARG A 65 -3.53 17.43 1.16
N ALA A 66 -4.33 16.40 1.41
CA ALA A 66 -5.59 16.45 2.12
C ALA A 66 -5.72 15.24 3.04
N LEU A 67 -4.71 15.03 3.89
CA LEU A 67 -4.60 13.83 4.74
C LEU A 67 -5.81 13.67 5.66
N GLU A 68 -6.45 14.76 6.08
CA GLU A 68 -7.68 14.72 6.85
C GLU A 68 -8.83 13.97 6.17
N GLN A 69 -8.84 13.92 4.83
CA GLN A 69 -9.82 13.17 4.05
C GLN A 69 -9.48 11.68 3.94
N VAL A 70 -8.20 11.33 4.08
CA VAL A 70 -7.70 9.94 4.04
C VAL A 70 -7.81 9.27 5.41
N LEU A 71 -7.75 10.04 6.49
CA LEU A 71 -7.77 9.56 7.88
C LEU A 71 -8.89 8.54 8.18
N PRO A 72 -10.16 8.76 7.78
CA PRO A 72 -11.24 7.80 8.07
C PRO A 72 -11.00 6.43 7.40
N VAL A 73 -10.52 6.43 6.16
CA VAL A 73 -10.24 5.20 5.40
C VAL A 73 -9.05 4.46 5.99
N ALA A 74 -8.00 5.20 6.39
CA ALA A 74 -6.83 4.64 7.05
C ALA A 74 -7.18 4.03 8.41
N ALA A 75 -8.05 4.68 9.20
CA ALA A 75 -8.50 4.18 10.49
C ALA A 75 -9.30 2.87 10.36
N GLU A 76 -10.20 2.79 9.38
CA GLU A 76 -10.95 1.57 9.10
C GLU A 76 -10.04 0.43 8.61
N LEU A 77 -9.04 0.75 7.78
CA LEU A 77 -8.04 -0.23 7.39
C LEU A 77 -7.25 -0.73 8.62
N ALA A 78 -6.85 0.16 9.51
CA ALA A 78 -6.11 -0.20 10.73
C ALA A 78 -6.95 -1.12 11.64
N ARG A 79 -8.23 -0.83 11.86
CA ARG A 79 -9.14 -1.72 12.60
C ARG A 79 -9.16 -3.13 12.01
N ARG A 80 -9.33 -3.24 10.69
CA ARG A 80 -9.34 -4.55 10.01
C ARG A 80 -8.03 -5.31 10.19
N HIS A 81 -6.88 -4.63 10.25
CA HIS A 81 -5.60 -5.30 10.52
C HIS A 81 -5.47 -5.84 11.94
N VAL A 82 -6.11 -5.20 12.93
CA VAL A 82 -6.13 -5.68 14.32
C VAL A 82 -7.08 -6.87 14.47
N ASP A 83 -8.19 -6.84 13.75
CA ASP A 83 -9.25 -7.87 13.82
C ASP A 83 -8.94 -9.12 12.95
N SER A 84 -7.85 -9.13 12.17
CA SER A 84 -7.48 -10.19 11.19
C SER A 84 -6.57 -11.30 11.75
#